data_AF-A0A6G2HB80-F1
#
_entry.id   AF-A0A6G2HB80-F1
#
_cell.length_a   1.000
_cell.length_b   1.000
_cell.length_c   1.000
_cell.angle_alpha   90.00
_cell.angle_beta   90.00
_cell.angle_gamma   90.00
#
_symmetry.space_group_name_H-M   'P 1'
#
loop_
_entity.id
_entity.type
_entity.pdbx_description
1 polymer ?
#
loop_
_entity_poly.entity_id
_entity_poly.type
_entity_poly.pdbx_seq_one_letter_code
_entity_poly.pdbx_strand_id
1 'polypeptide(L)'
;MPVPATFAAATVALTAVLLYLTHRSRRTLDRVRVVDRDEPAGSIREADATAAADAGPPRTFDHPDAIDRDFHGDPPVANAAEPFADESEPFTDEAEPFTDEAEPCADAVASATEHPGSDAATDERPGDGEHPSGGDSGGPVLTTELLLANVAVSQSLALGALVVVAWWTGVPASAFGLASADLTGAVLLGGLALGIALYLANEAVAGAAERVGVAPEDRLREAMAPSDARGWALLLGVVLPVIAVFEEALFRGALIGVFAFGFGIDPWLLAVGSSVAFGLGHGAQGRLGIAVTGLLGFALAAVFVLTGSLLLVIVAHYVVNALEFLVREGLGWDPLPSRTDAA
;
A
#
# COMPACT_ATOMS: atom_id res chain seq x y z
N MET A 1 -38.04 4.18 -8.91
CA MET A 1 -36.64 4.17 -9.36
C MET A 1 -36.12 2.76 -9.11
N PRO A 2 -35.51 2.04 -10.08
CA PRO A 2 -34.95 0.75 -9.75
C PRO A 2 -33.78 1.01 -8.79
N VAL A 3 -33.98 0.62 -7.54
CA VAL A 3 -33.01 0.61 -6.43
C VAL A 3 -31.56 0.27 -6.83
N PRO A 4 -31.28 -0.63 -7.80
CA PRO A 4 -29.91 -0.97 -8.20
C PRO A 4 -29.10 0.19 -8.80
N ALA A 5 -29.71 1.13 -9.53
CA ALA A 5 -28.95 2.10 -10.35
C ALA A 5 -28.20 3.15 -9.50
N THR A 6 -28.86 3.70 -8.47
CA THR A 6 -28.25 4.68 -7.57
C THR A 6 -27.15 4.04 -6.72
N PHE A 7 -27.40 2.83 -6.20
CA PHE A 7 -26.40 2.08 -5.45
C PHE A 7 -25.18 1.77 -6.32
N ALA A 8 -25.41 1.31 -7.56
CA ALA A 8 -24.34 1.00 -8.50
C ALA A 8 -23.48 2.22 -8.83
N ALA A 9 -24.10 3.35 -9.15
CA ALA A 9 -23.38 4.59 -9.46
C ALA A 9 -22.53 5.05 -8.27
N ALA A 10 -23.09 5.04 -7.05
CA ALA A 10 -22.37 5.41 -5.85
C ALA A 10 -21.23 4.43 -5.51
N THR A 11 -21.42 3.13 -5.71
CA THR A 11 -20.39 2.10 -5.49
C THR A 11 -19.24 2.27 -6.47
N VAL A 12 -19.54 2.47 -7.76
CA VAL A 12 -18.51 2.72 -8.78
C VAL A 12 -17.76 4.01 -8.48
N ALA A 13 -18.46 5.08 -8.08
CA ALA A 13 -17.83 6.34 -7.69
C ALA A 13 -16.93 6.17 -6.47
N LEU A 14 -17.37 5.45 -5.43
CA LEU A 14 -16.57 5.14 -4.24
C LEU A 14 -15.29 4.39 -4.63
N THR A 15 -15.40 3.33 -5.43
CA THR A 15 -14.24 2.56 -5.92
C THR A 15 -13.29 3.45 -6.72
N ALA A 16 -13.80 4.29 -7.63
CA ALA A 16 -12.98 5.18 -8.43
C ALA A 16 -12.25 6.23 -7.58
N VAL A 17 -12.93 6.80 -6.58
CA VAL A 17 -12.32 7.75 -5.62
C VAL A 17 -11.21 7.06 -4.84
N LEU A 18 -11.42 5.84 -4.35
CA LEU A 18 -10.39 5.09 -3.62
C LEU A 18 -9.17 4.81 -4.50
N LEU A 19 -9.38 4.35 -5.73
CA LEU A 19 -8.29 4.13 -6.68
C LEU A 19 -7.51 5.42 -6.98
N TYR A 20 -8.23 6.54 -7.15
CA TYR A 20 -7.61 7.85 -7.34
C TYR A 20 -6.77 8.26 -6.12
N LEU A 21 -7.32 8.13 -4.90
CA LEU A 21 -6.62 8.47 -3.66
C LEU A 21 -5.40 7.59 -3.43
N THR A 22 -5.49 6.29 -3.70
CA THR A 22 -4.35 5.37 -3.64
C THR A 22 -3.26 5.79 -4.61
N HIS A 23 -3.61 6.06 -5.87
CA HIS A 23 -2.66 6.47 -6.89
C HIS A 23 -1.98 7.80 -6.54
N ARG A 24 -2.75 8.75 -6.01
CA ARG A 24 -2.24 10.05 -5.54
C ARG A 24 -1.33 9.92 -4.32
N SER A 25 -1.66 9.02 -3.39
CA SER A 25 -0.88 8.78 -2.18
C SER A 25 0.50 8.22 -2.49
N ARG A 26 0.62 7.30 -3.46
CA ARG A 26 1.92 6.78 -3.92
C ARG A 26 2.88 7.87 -4.35
N ARG A 27 2.40 8.77 -5.23
CA ARG A 27 3.19 9.92 -5.71
C ARG A 27 3.68 10.85 -4.59
N THR A 28 3.03 10.80 -3.43
CA THR A 28 3.37 11.59 -2.25
C THR A 28 4.33 10.82 -1.33
N LEU A 29 4.15 9.52 -1.15
CA LEU A 29 5.02 8.65 -0.34
C LEU A 29 6.43 8.48 -0.92
N ASP A 30 6.58 8.62 -2.24
CA ASP A 30 7.90 8.72 -2.90
C ASP A 30 8.72 9.93 -2.40
N ARG A 31 8.08 10.88 -1.71
CA ARG A 31 8.69 12.13 -1.25
C ARG A 31 8.84 12.23 0.28
N VAL A 32 8.32 11.27 1.05
CA VAL A 32 8.26 11.36 2.52
C VAL A 32 9.07 10.23 3.18
N ARG A 33 9.81 10.55 4.25
CA ARG A 33 10.55 9.59 5.09
C ARG A 33 9.66 9.16 6.27
N VAL A 34 9.44 7.86 6.43
CA VAL A 34 8.78 7.28 7.61
C VAL A 34 9.88 7.05 8.64
N VAL A 35 9.66 7.46 9.90
CA VAL A 35 10.65 7.38 10.97
C VAL A 35 10.00 6.67 12.15
N ASP A 36 10.61 5.57 12.59
CA ASP A 36 10.24 4.89 13.82
C ASP A 36 10.66 5.70 15.04
N ARG A 37 9.88 5.61 16.12
CA ARG A 37 10.10 6.39 17.35
C ARG A 37 11.37 5.99 18.13
N ASP A 38 12.13 5.01 17.65
CA ASP A 38 13.28 4.42 18.36
C ASP A 38 14.59 4.43 17.55
N GLU A 39 14.82 5.41 16.67
CA GLU A 39 16.20 5.73 16.26
C GLU A 39 16.85 6.65 17.31
N PRO A 40 17.81 6.17 18.13
CA PRO A 40 18.61 7.08 18.93
C PRO A 40 19.38 8.01 17.99
N ALA A 41 19.26 9.31 18.21
CA ALA A 41 19.98 10.32 17.45
C ALA A 41 21.50 10.05 17.52
N GLY A 42 22.05 9.44 16.46
CA GLY A 42 23.49 9.28 16.29
C GLY A 42 23.96 7.88 15.91
N SER A 43 23.76 7.48 14.65
CA SER A 43 24.78 6.67 13.97
C SER A 43 24.76 6.96 12.47
N ILE A 44 25.54 7.95 12.06
CA ILE A 44 25.98 8.04 10.66
C ILE A 44 26.91 6.83 10.47
N ARG A 45 26.42 5.79 9.80
CA ARG A 45 27.24 4.67 9.39
C ARG A 45 28.00 5.11 8.14
N GLU A 46 29.25 5.54 8.33
CA GLU A 46 30.21 5.78 7.24
C GLU A 46 30.25 4.53 6.35
N ALA A 47 29.75 4.69 5.13
CA ALA A 47 29.83 3.66 4.11
C ALA A 47 31.26 3.56 3.61
N ASP A 48 31.84 2.38 3.81
CA ASP A 48 32.98 1.76 3.11
C ASP A 48 33.57 2.57 1.94
N ALA A 49 34.61 3.34 2.27
CA ALA A 49 35.55 3.92 1.32
C ALA A 49 36.82 3.06 1.25
N THR A 50 36.72 1.77 0.94
CA THR A 50 37.90 0.93 0.66
C THR A 50 37.60 -0.16 -0.38
N ALA A 51 37.37 0.25 -1.63
CA ALA A 51 37.45 -0.67 -2.79
C ALA A 51 37.83 0.09 -4.08
N ALA A 52 38.93 0.84 -4.04
CA ALA A 52 39.51 1.45 -5.24
C ALA A 52 41.04 1.54 -5.10
N ALA A 53 41.71 0.40 -5.02
CA ALA A 53 43.17 0.35 -5.07
C ALA A 53 43.69 -1.04 -5.51
N ASP A 54 43.26 -1.56 -6.66
CA ASP A 54 44.12 -2.48 -7.44
C ASP A 54 43.63 -2.64 -8.88
N ALA A 55 44.18 -1.84 -9.80
CA ALA A 55 44.16 -2.16 -11.24
C ALA A 55 45.30 -1.40 -11.95
N GLY A 56 46.39 -2.11 -12.24
CA GLY A 56 47.52 -1.63 -13.03
C GLY A 56 47.19 -1.41 -14.53
N PRO A 57 48.12 -0.81 -15.29
CA PRO A 57 47.85 -0.17 -16.59
C PRO A 57 47.79 -1.16 -17.78
N PRO A 58 47.24 -0.73 -18.95
CA PRO A 58 46.83 -1.64 -20.01
C PRO A 58 48.03 -2.10 -20.86
N ARG A 59 47.98 -3.35 -21.34
CA ARG A 59 48.90 -3.86 -22.37
C ARG A 59 48.13 -4.22 -23.64
N THR A 60 48.40 -3.43 -24.67
CA THR A 60 48.21 -3.72 -26.10
C THR A 60 49.10 -4.89 -26.53
N PHE A 61 48.67 -5.75 -27.45
CA PHE A 61 49.48 -6.29 -28.57
C PHE A 61 48.61 -7.14 -29.53
N ASP A 62 49.11 -7.22 -30.76
CA ASP A 62 48.46 -7.48 -32.04
C ASP A 62 48.02 -8.94 -32.36
N HIS A 63 47.11 -9.02 -33.34
CA HIS A 63 46.74 -10.15 -34.23
C HIS A 63 47.95 -10.65 -35.10
N PRO A 64 47.92 -11.75 -35.92
CA PRO A 64 46.79 -12.29 -36.71
C PRO A 64 46.76 -13.84 -36.97
N ASP A 65 45.90 -14.25 -37.92
CA ASP A 65 45.77 -15.52 -38.69
C ASP A 65 44.71 -16.55 -38.20
N ALA A 66 43.82 -17.15 -39.03
CA ALA A 66 43.41 -16.97 -40.42
C ALA A 66 42.16 -17.87 -40.74
N ILE A 67 41.45 -17.56 -41.84
CA ILE A 67 40.61 -18.44 -42.73
C ILE A 67 39.17 -18.75 -42.22
N ASP A 68 38.13 -18.06 -42.70
CA ASP A 68 37.42 -18.14 -44.02
C ASP A 68 36.30 -19.21 -44.05
N ARG A 69 35.04 -18.74 -44.19
CA ARG A 69 34.05 -19.23 -45.17
C ARG A 69 32.71 -18.51 -45.07
N ASP A 70 32.41 -17.81 -46.16
CA ASP A 70 31.14 -17.21 -46.56
C ASP A 70 29.99 -18.24 -46.68
N PHE A 71 28.75 -17.81 -46.40
CA PHE A 71 27.62 -18.09 -47.30
C PHE A 71 26.48 -17.08 -47.11
N HIS A 72 26.13 -16.41 -48.21
CA HIS A 72 25.03 -15.46 -48.36
C HIS A 72 23.65 -16.15 -48.38
N GLY A 73 22.64 -15.46 -47.84
CA GLY A 73 21.22 -15.71 -48.14
C GLY A 73 20.27 -14.77 -47.39
N ASP A 74 19.79 -13.73 -48.09
CA ASP A 74 18.64 -12.87 -47.74
C ASP A 74 17.60 -12.96 -48.90
N PRO A 75 16.35 -12.48 -48.77
CA PRO A 75 15.27 -12.73 -47.80
C PRO A 75 13.96 -13.14 -48.57
N PRO A 76 12.69 -13.08 -48.05
CA PRO A 76 11.96 -11.79 -47.94
C PRO A 76 10.75 -11.68 -46.93
N VAL A 77 10.36 -10.40 -46.69
CA VAL A 77 9.03 -9.75 -46.43
C VAL A 77 8.22 -9.81 -45.10
N ALA A 78 7.84 -8.57 -44.70
CA ALA A 78 6.57 -8.07 -44.11
C ALA A 78 6.31 -8.26 -42.59
N ASN A 79 5.94 -7.27 -41.76
CA ASN A 79 5.54 -5.86 -41.91
C ASN A 79 5.88 -5.08 -40.62
N ALA A 80 6.19 -3.79 -40.77
CA ALA A 80 6.20 -2.78 -39.72
C ALA A 80 4.98 -1.84 -39.86
N ALA A 81 4.83 -0.90 -38.89
CA ALA A 81 3.94 0.28 -38.84
C ALA A 81 2.67 0.08 -37.95
N GLU A 82 2.33 0.85 -36.90
CA GLU A 82 2.74 2.16 -36.33
C GLU A 82 2.28 2.25 -34.85
N PRO A 83 2.88 3.08 -33.97
CA PRO A 83 2.21 3.61 -32.78
C PRO A 83 1.68 5.04 -33.03
N PHE A 84 0.38 5.26 -32.78
CA PHE A 84 -0.23 6.58 -32.84
C PHE A 84 0.17 7.45 -31.64
N ALA A 85 0.78 8.59 -31.93
CA ALA A 85 0.79 9.77 -31.08
C ALA A 85 -0.49 10.57 -31.32
N ASP A 86 -1.03 11.18 -30.26
CA ASP A 86 -1.72 12.47 -30.40
C ASP A 86 -1.47 13.32 -29.15
N GLU A 87 -1.14 14.57 -29.43
CA GLU A 87 -0.70 15.62 -28.52
C GLU A 87 -1.91 16.42 -28.04
N SER A 88 -1.91 16.82 -26.78
CA SER A 88 -2.64 18.03 -26.39
C SER A 88 -1.84 18.81 -25.34
N GLU A 89 -1.54 20.03 -25.75
CA GLU A 89 -0.75 21.09 -25.13
C GLU A 89 -1.17 21.47 -23.70
N PRO A 90 -0.26 22.06 -22.89
CA PRO A 90 -0.58 22.55 -21.55
C PRO A 90 -1.22 23.94 -21.63
N PHE A 91 -2.43 24.11 -21.09
CA PHE A 91 -2.99 25.43 -20.83
C PHE A 91 -2.61 25.91 -19.43
N THR A 92 -2.08 27.12 -19.39
CA THR A 92 -1.63 27.87 -18.21
C THR A 92 -2.79 28.52 -17.44
N ASP A 93 -2.59 28.57 -16.12
CA ASP A 93 -2.85 29.69 -15.19
C ASP A 93 -4.13 29.81 -14.34
N GLU A 94 -3.83 30.06 -13.06
CA GLU A 94 -4.55 30.73 -11.97
C GLU A 94 -5.85 30.15 -11.36
N ALA A 95 -5.70 29.56 -10.17
CA ALA A 95 -6.62 29.79 -9.06
C ALA A 95 -5.90 29.57 -7.71
N GLU A 96 -5.52 30.68 -7.09
CA GLU A 96 -5.04 30.82 -5.70
C GLU A 96 -5.97 30.09 -4.70
N PRO A 97 -5.46 29.38 -3.68
CA PRO A 97 -6.28 28.98 -2.56
C PRO A 97 -6.47 30.18 -1.61
N PHE A 98 -7.71 30.65 -1.56
CA PHE A 98 -8.23 31.58 -0.56
C PHE A 98 -7.77 31.17 0.85
N THR A 99 -7.17 32.13 1.55
CA THR A 99 -7.02 32.16 3.00
C THR A 99 -8.40 32.25 3.64
N ASP A 100 -8.67 31.43 4.65
CA ASP A 100 -9.43 31.95 5.77
C ASP A 100 -8.97 31.34 7.09
N GLU A 101 -8.79 32.25 8.02
CA GLU A 101 -8.20 32.07 9.33
C GLU A 101 -9.28 31.55 10.28
N ALA A 102 -8.93 30.59 11.12
CA ALA A 102 -9.69 30.30 12.33
C ALA A 102 -8.71 30.11 13.49
N GLU A 103 -8.43 31.23 14.15
CA GLU A 103 -7.80 31.28 15.46
C GLU A 103 -8.52 30.40 16.49
N PRO A 104 -7.82 30.06 17.58
CA PRO A 104 -8.42 30.14 18.89
C PRO A 104 -7.71 31.18 19.76
N CYS A 105 -8.47 32.23 20.11
CA CYS A 105 -8.19 33.13 21.22
C CYS A 105 -8.46 32.44 22.59
N ALA A 106 -7.80 32.99 23.61
CA ALA A 106 -7.96 32.83 25.07
C ALA A 106 -7.22 31.61 25.68
N ASP A 107 -6.40 31.74 26.73
CA ASP A 107 -6.41 32.71 27.82
C ASP A 107 -5.01 33.13 28.29
N ALA A 108 -4.93 34.39 28.68
CA ALA A 108 -3.81 35.03 29.35
C ALA A 108 -3.79 34.68 30.84
N VAL A 109 -2.60 34.41 31.40
CA VAL A 109 -2.22 34.93 32.72
C VAL A 109 -0.75 35.34 32.68
N ALA A 110 -0.53 36.65 32.78
CA ALA A 110 0.75 37.29 32.97
C ALA A 110 1.30 37.03 34.38
N SER A 111 2.62 36.89 34.50
CA SER A 111 3.36 37.37 35.66
C SER A 111 4.80 37.66 35.24
N ALA A 112 5.06 38.95 34.99
CA ALA A 112 6.39 39.52 34.91
C ALA A 112 6.88 39.81 36.33
N THR A 113 8.13 39.47 36.64
CA THR A 113 8.89 40.12 37.71
C THR A 113 10.39 40.05 37.43
N GLU A 114 10.89 41.16 36.87
CA GLU A 114 12.11 41.90 37.23
C GLU A 114 13.48 41.19 37.46
N HIS A 115 14.44 41.65 36.65
CA HIS A 115 15.89 41.68 36.88
C HIS A 115 16.28 42.62 38.05
N PRO A 116 17.41 42.38 38.75
CA PRO A 116 18.73 42.91 38.33
C PRO A 116 19.88 41.89 38.57
N GLY A 117 20.94 41.81 37.75
CA GLY A 117 21.99 42.82 37.59
C GLY A 117 23.24 42.40 38.38
N SER A 118 24.28 41.92 37.70
CA SER A 118 25.66 41.88 38.24
C SER A 118 26.65 41.87 37.09
N ASP A 119 27.42 42.94 37.02
CA ASP A 119 28.56 43.17 36.14
C ASP A 119 29.71 42.19 36.42
N ALA A 120 30.42 41.75 35.38
CA ALA A 120 31.88 41.69 35.36
C ALA A 120 32.39 41.33 33.96
N ALA A 121 33.26 42.19 33.45
CA ALA A 121 33.98 42.09 32.19
C ALA A 121 34.90 40.85 32.11
N THR A 122 35.09 40.29 30.91
CA THR A 122 36.28 40.52 30.06
C THR A 122 36.36 39.47 28.95
N ASP A 123 36.93 39.92 27.83
CA ASP A 123 37.77 39.20 26.87
C ASP A 123 37.10 38.79 25.54
N GLU A 124 37.40 39.61 24.53
CA GLU A 124 37.18 39.36 23.11
C GLU A 124 38.12 38.26 22.63
N ARG A 125 37.58 37.25 21.96
CA ARG A 125 38.36 36.42 21.04
C ARG A 125 37.49 36.00 19.85
N PRO A 126 37.90 36.27 18.60
CA PRO A 126 37.12 35.93 17.42
C PRO A 126 37.32 34.44 17.13
N GLY A 127 36.30 33.63 17.41
CA GLY A 127 36.24 32.22 17.09
C GLY A 127 35.06 31.96 16.18
N ASP A 128 35.38 31.58 14.95
CA ASP A 128 34.66 30.67 14.07
C ASP A 128 33.19 30.99 13.74
N GLY A 129 32.97 31.31 12.47
CA GLY A 129 31.65 31.45 11.89
C GLY A 129 30.85 30.16 12.07
N GLU A 130 29.96 30.18 13.05
CA GLU A 130 28.81 29.30 13.10
C GLU A 130 27.96 29.61 11.87
N HIS A 131 28.17 28.83 10.82
CA HIS A 131 27.13 28.64 9.82
C HIS A 131 25.90 28.13 10.59
N PRO A 132 24.76 28.86 10.59
CA PRO A 132 23.51 28.24 10.99
C PRO A 132 23.22 27.18 9.93
N SER A 133 23.57 25.93 10.24
CA SER A 133 23.13 24.74 9.50
C SER A 133 21.61 24.85 9.40
N GLY A 134 21.19 25.28 8.22
CA GLY A 134 19.85 25.72 7.96
C GLY A 134 18.86 24.57 8.09
N GLY A 135 17.65 24.95 8.49
CA GLY A 135 16.43 24.22 8.19
C GLY A 135 16.37 22.88 8.87
N ASP A 136 15.80 22.88 10.08
CA ASP A 136 14.88 21.85 10.52
C ASP A 136 13.99 21.51 9.32
N SER A 137 14.36 20.46 8.58
CA SER A 137 13.61 19.95 7.45
C SER A 137 12.48 19.13 8.07
N GLY A 138 11.60 19.86 8.76
CA GLY A 138 10.41 19.40 9.44
C GLY A 138 9.37 18.98 8.43
N GLY A 139 9.70 17.96 7.63
CA GLY A 139 8.70 17.17 6.96
C GLY A 139 7.80 16.54 8.04
N PRO A 140 6.48 16.40 7.79
CA PRO A 140 5.59 15.73 8.74
C PRO A 140 6.09 14.32 9.04
N VAL A 141 6.39 14.02 10.31
CA VAL A 141 6.76 12.66 10.75
C VAL A 141 5.47 11.85 10.94
N LEU A 142 5.29 10.81 10.13
CA LEU A 142 4.18 9.85 10.26
C LEU A 142 4.60 8.73 11.21
N THR A 143 4.08 8.75 12.43
CA THR A 143 4.25 7.65 13.40
C THR A 143 3.34 6.47 13.06
N THR A 144 3.72 5.24 13.41
CA THR A 144 2.91 4.01 13.26
C THR A 144 1.50 4.16 13.82
N GLU A 145 1.33 4.76 15.01
CA GLU A 145 0.00 4.98 15.61
C GLU A 145 -0.90 5.87 14.74
N LEU A 146 -0.36 6.97 14.20
CA LEU A 146 -1.08 7.86 13.29
C LEU A 146 -1.42 7.16 11.98
N LEU A 147 -0.52 6.30 11.48
CA LEU A 147 -0.79 5.50 10.28
C LEU A 147 -1.92 4.51 10.51
N LEU A 148 -1.89 3.76 11.61
CA LEU A 148 -2.94 2.81 11.99
C LEU A 148 -4.28 3.53 12.22
N ALA A 149 -4.28 4.67 12.90
CA ALA A 149 -5.47 5.49 13.10
C ALA A 149 -6.03 6.01 11.78
N ASN A 150 -5.19 6.53 10.90
CA ASN A 150 -5.59 7.01 9.58
C ASN A 150 -6.23 5.89 8.74
N VAL A 151 -5.60 4.71 8.70
CA VAL A 151 -6.14 3.55 7.97
C VAL A 151 -7.47 3.12 8.59
N ALA A 152 -7.56 2.95 9.90
CA ALA A 152 -8.80 2.54 10.55
C ALA A 152 -9.95 3.53 10.31
N VAL A 153 -9.69 4.84 10.41
CA VAL A 153 -10.70 5.88 10.20
C VAL A 153 -11.14 5.95 8.75
N SER A 154 -10.19 5.99 7.80
CA SER A 154 -10.52 6.08 6.37
C SER A 154 -11.32 4.87 5.89
N GLN A 155 -10.92 3.65 6.29
CA GLN A 155 -11.64 2.42 5.97
C GLN A 155 -13.02 2.37 6.63
N SER A 156 -13.14 2.82 7.89
CA SER A 156 -14.44 2.91 8.58
C SER A 156 -15.38 3.92 7.94
N LEU A 157 -14.87 5.06 7.48
CA LEU A 157 -15.66 6.07 6.77
C LEU A 157 -16.14 5.55 5.42
N ALA A 158 -15.29 4.85 4.67
CA ALA A 158 -15.66 4.24 3.40
C ALA A 158 -16.71 3.13 3.58
N LEU A 159 -16.55 2.28 4.61
CA LEU A 159 -17.55 1.28 5.00
C LEU A 159 -18.86 1.94 5.41
N GLY A 160 -18.80 2.98 6.24
CA GLY A 160 -19.97 3.75 6.65
C GLY A 160 -20.71 4.35 5.46
N ALA A 161 -20.00 4.93 4.50
CA ALA A 161 -20.59 5.45 3.27
C ALA A 161 -21.29 4.34 2.47
N LEU A 162 -20.64 3.18 2.29
CA LEU A 162 -21.23 2.03 1.60
C LEU A 162 -22.51 1.54 2.29
N VAL A 163 -22.49 1.41 3.62
CA VAL A 163 -23.65 0.98 4.44
C VAL A 163 -24.78 2.00 4.35
N VAL A 164 -24.48 3.31 4.46
CA VAL A 164 -25.48 4.37 4.35
C VAL A 164 -26.15 4.34 2.97
N VAL A 165 -25.38 4.20 1.91
CA VAL A 165 -25.91 4.10 0.54
C VAL A 165 -26.75 2.83 0.36
N ALA A 166 -26.28 1.67 0.85
CA ALA A 166 -27.03 0.41 0.81
C ALA A 166 -28.38 0.52 1.52
N TRP A 167 -28.37 1.07 2.75
CA TRP A 167 -29.57 1.30 3.55
C TRP A 167 -30.53 2.28 2.88
N TRP A 168 -30.01 3.43 2.42
CA TRP A 168 -30.82 4.47 1.78
C TRP A 168 -31.47 4.00 0.48
N THR A 169 -30.77 3.17 -0.30
CA THR A 169 -31.30 2.59 -1.54
C THR A 169 -32.17 1.35 -1.30
N GLY A 170 -32.10 0.72 -0.13
CA GLY A 170 -32.90 -0.46 0.20
C GLY A 170 -32.33 -1.77 -0.36
N VAL A 171 -31.00 -1.85 -0.53
CA VAL A 171 -30.35 -3.10 -0.93
C VAL A 171 -30.41 -4.11 0.22
N PRO A 172 -30.94 -5.33 0.01
CA PRO A 172 -31.05 -6.32 1.07
C PRO A 172 -29.67 -6.88 1.44
N ALA A 173 -29.45 -7.19 2.72
CA ALA A 173 -28.19 -7.78 3.21
C ALA A 173 -27.82 -9.09 2.50
N SER A 174 -28.82 -9.89 2.09
CA SER A 174 -28.59 -11.11 1.32
C SER A 174 -27.95 -10.87 -0.05
N ALA A 175 -28.12 -9.69 -0.65
CA ALA A 175 -27.45 -9.34 -1.91
C ALA A 175 -25.94 -9.13 -1.71
N PHE A 176 -25.50 -8.80 -0.49
CA PHE A 176 -24.08 -8.78 -0.14
C PHE A 176 -23.52 -10.17 0.18
N GLY A 177 -24.35 -11.22 0.24
CA GLY A 177 -23.96 -12.55 0.73
C GLY A 177 -23.95 -12.64 2.26
N LEU A 178 -24.77 -11.85 2.94
CA LEU A 178 -25.01 -11.96 4.38
C LEU A 178 -26.31 -12.72 4.63
N ALA A 179 -26.22 -13.98 5.06
CA ALA A 179 -27.35 -14.74 5.59
C ALA A 179 -27.19 -14.99 7.09
N SER A 180 -28.29 -14.97 7.85
CA SER A 180 -28.26 -15.34 9.28
C SER A 180 -27.77 -16.78 9.50
N ALA A 181 -27.95 -17.65 8.51
CA ALA A 181 -27.43 -19.01 8.49
C ALA A 181 -25.89 -19.09 8.41
N ASP A 182 -25.20 -17.99 8.07
CA ASP A 182 -23.74 -17.99 7.93
C ASP A 182 -23.01 -17.84 9.26
N LEU A 183 -23.70 -17.45 10.34
CA LEU A 183 -23.14 -17.33 11.69
C LEU A 183 -22.97 -18.72 12.34
N THR A 184 -22.23 -19.60 11.68
CA THR A 184 -21.93 -20.96 12.15
C THR A 184 -20.45 -21.14 12.39
N GLY A 185 -20.10 -22.02 13.33
CA GLY A 185 -18.70 -22.40 13.54
C GLY A 185 -18.05 -23.00 12.28
N ALA A 186 -18.85 -23.63 11.39
CA ALA A 186 -18.36 -24.17 10.13
C ALA A 186 -17.87 -23.09 9.16
N VAL A 187 -18.59 -21.96 9.04
CA VAL A 187 -18.16 -20.83 8.20
C VAL A 187 -16.89 -20.18 8.75
N LEU A 188 -16.81 -20.00 10.07
CA LEU A 188 -15.61 -19.44 10.72
C LEU A 188 -14.38 -20.36 10.56
N LEU A 189 -14.55 -21.66 10.77
CA LEU A 189 -13.48 -22.64 10.58
C LEU A 189 -13.08 -22.77 9.11
N GLY A 190 -14.05 -22.73 8.20
CA GLY A 190 -13.80 -22.73 6.75
C GLY A 190 -13.03 -21.50 6.31
N GLY A 191 -13.42 -20.32 6.78
CA GLY A 191 -12.70 -19.06 6.54
C GLY A 191 -11.28 -19.11 7.11
N LEU A 192 -11.09 -19.62 8.34
CA LEU A 192 -9.77 -19.79 8.94
C LEU A 192 -8.87 -20.73 8.13
N ALA A 193 -9.38 -21.91 7.77
CA ALA A 193 -8.63 -22.90 7.00
C ALA A 193 -8.27 -22.36 5.60
N LEU A 194 -9.22 -21.69 4.95
CA LEU A 194 -8.98 -21.06 3.65
C LEU A 194 -7.96 -19.92 3.76
N GLY A 195 -8.06 -19.07 4.77
CA GLY A 195 -7.11 -17.98 5.00
C GLY A 195 -5.68 -18.48 5.19
N ILE A 196 -5.50 -19.55 5.98
CA ILE A 196 -4.20 -20.21 6.14
C ILE A 196 -3.70 -20.75 4.79
N ALA A 197 -4.56 -21.42 4.01
CA ALA A 197 -4.17 -21.96 2.70
C ALA A 197 -3.78 -20.86 1.71
N LEU A 198 -4.53 -19.75 1.68
CA LEU A 198 -4.25 -18.59 0.82
C LEU A 198 -2.95 -17.89 1.25
N TYR A 199 -2.71 -17.74 2.56
CA TYR A 199 -1.45 -17.21 3.08
C TYR A 199 -0.25 -18.05 2.61
N LEU A 200 -0.30 -19.37 2.76
CA LEU A 200 0.78 -20.26 2.31
C LEU A 200 0.99 -20.20 0.79
N ALA A 201 -0.08 -20.07 0.02
CA ALA A 201 0.01 -19.88 -1.43
C ALA A 201 0.65 -18.54 -1.79
N ASN A 202 0.29 -17.46 -1.07
CA ASN A 202 0.86 -16.13 -1.25
C ASN A 202 2.38 -16.14 -0.97
N GLU A 203 2.78 -16.73 0.15
CA GLU A 203 4.19 -16.91 0.52
C GLU A 203 4.98 -17.70 -0.53
N ALA A 204 4.39 -18.79 -1.05
CA ALA A 204 5.02 -19.59 -2.10
C ALA A 204 5.22 -18.79 -3.41
N VAL A 205 4.27 -17.94 -3.77
CA VAL A 205 4.38 -17.06 -4.95
C VAL A 205 5.43 -15.97 -4.72
N ALA A 206 5.44 -15.33 -3.56
CA ALA A 206 6.43 -14.32 -3.19
C ALA A 206 7.86 -14.89 -3.22
N GLY A 207 8.10 -16.01 -2.53
CA GLY A 207 9.41 -16.65 -2.53
C GLY A 207 9.83 -17.20 -3.91
N ALA A 208 8.89 -17.54 -4.79
CA ALA A 208 9.21 -17.89 -6.18
C ALA A 208 9.64 -16.67 -7.00
N ALA A 209 9.01 -15.51 -6.78
CA ALA A 209 9.34 -14.27 -7.45
C ALA A 209 10.70 -13.71 -7.01
N GLU A 210 11.02 -13.81 -5.72
CA GLU A 210 12.32 -13.40 -5.17
C GLU A 210 13.47 -14.22 -5.76
N ARG A 211 13.27 -15.53 -5.99
CA ARG A 211 14.27 -16.39 -6.65
C ARG A 211 14.62 -15.96 -8.07
N VAL A 212 13.75 -15.21 -8.74
CA VAL A 212 14.01 -14.63 -10.07
C VAL A 212 14.35 -13.14 -10.01
N GLY A 213 14.63 -12.62 -8.81
CA GLY A 213 15.09 -11.25 -8.59
C GLY A 213 14.00 -10.19 -8.55
N VAL A 214 12.74 -10.56 -8.30
CA VAL A 214 11.62 -9.63 -8.20
C VAL A 214 11.03 -9.67 -6.80
N ALA A 215 11.32 -8.67 -5.99
CA ALA A 215 10.79 -8.51 -4.64
C ALA A 215 9.61 -7.52 -4.61
N PRO A 216 8.55 -7.78 -3.83
CA PRO A 216 7.50 -6.80 -3.54
C PRO A 216 8.03 -5.60 -2.75
N GLU A 217 7.30 -4.48 -2.81
CA GLU A 217 7.56 -3.31 -1.96
C GLU A 217 6.77 -3.44 -0.65
N ASP A 218 7.47 -3.69 0.46
CA ASP A 218 6.87 -3.99 1.77
C ASP A 218 6.82 -2.80 2.74
N ARG A 219 7.31 -1.63 2.30
CA ARG A 219 7.51 -0.43 3.12
C ARG A 219 6.28 0.02 3.92
N LEU A 220 5.07 -0.08 3.36
CA LEU A 220 3.85 0.31 4.07
C LEU A 220 3.47 -0.69 5.16
N ARG A 221 3.71 -1.99 4.91
CA ARG A 221 3.45 -3.08 5.84
C ARG A 221 4.40 -2.99 7.04
N GLU A 222 5.69 -2.81 6.77
CA GLU A 222 6.73 -2.55 7.78
C GLU A 222 6.35 -1.32 8.63
N ALA A 223 5.96 -0.21 8.00
CA ALA A 223 5.56 1.02 8.70
C ALA A 223 4.30 0.87 9.58
N MET A 224 3.49 -0.17 9.34
CA MET A 224 2.30 -0.49 10.14
C MET A 224 2.59 -1.47 11.29
N ALA A 225 3.78 -2.07 11.32
CA ALA A 225 4.18 -3.01 12.36
C ALA A 225 4.40 -2.28 13.70
N PRO A 226 3.63 -2.60 14.75
CA PRO A 226 3.79 -1.95 16.05
C PRO A 226 4.99 -2.52 16.82
N SER A 227 5.65 -1.70 17.64
CA SER A 227 6.75 -2.13 18.50
C SER A 227 6.30 -2.68 19.86
N ASP A 228 5.04 -2.48 20.26
CA ASP A 228 4.52 -2.87 21.57
C ASP A 228 3.21 -3.69 21.50
N ALA A 229 2.91 -4.42 22.58
CA ALA A 229 1.77 -5.34 22.64
C ALA A 229 0.40 -4.67 22.48
N ARG A 230 0.24 -3.41 22.92
CA ARG A 230 -1.01 -2.67 22.76
C ARG A 230 -1.20 -2.28 21.29
N GLY A 231 -0.13 -1.85 20.62
CA GLY A 231 -0.13 -1.61 19.19
C GLY A 231 -0.54 -2.86 18.40
N TRP A 232 0.04 -4.02 18.73
CA TRP A 232 -0.35 -5.31 18.11
C TRP A 232 -1.81 -5.69 18.37
N ALA A 233 -2.30 -5.49 19.60
CA ALA A 233 -3.71 -5.74 19.92
C ALA A 233 -4.66 -4.82 19.13
N LEU A 234 -4.27 -3.56 18.90
CA LEU A 234 -5.04 -2.62 18.08
C LEU A 234 -4.99 -3.01 16.60
N LEU A 235 -3.82 -3.36 16.08
CA LEU A 235 -3.66 -3.81 14.69
C LEU A 235 -4.53 -5.05 14.41
N LEU A 236 -4.37 -6.11 15.20
CA LEU A 236 -5.06 -7.38 15.00
C LEU A 236 -6.55 -7.32 15.39
N GLY A 237 -6.89 -6.60 16.46
CA GLY A 237 -8.25 -6.59 17.00
C GLY A 237 -9.18 -5.55 16.39
N VAL A 238 -8.64 -4.51 15.74
CA VAL A 238 -9.43 -3.38 15.21
C VAL A 238 -9.08 -3.08 13.77
N VAL A 239 -7.81 -2.79 13.47
CA VAL A 239 -7.42 -2.28 12.15
C VAL A 239 -7.61 -3.33 11.06
N LEU A 240 -7.03 -4.52 11.20
CA LEU A 240 -7.15 -5.58 10.19
C LEU A 240 -8.60 -6.08 10.03
N PRO A 241 -9.41 -6.26 11.09
CA PRO A 241 -10.82 -6.59 10.93
C PRO A 241 -11.60 -5.51 10.18
N VAL A 242 -11.37 -4.22 10.47
CA VAL A 242 -12.03 -3.11 9.76
C VAL A 242 -11.68 -3.14 8.27
N ILE A 243 -10.40 -3.31 7.94
CA ILE A 243 -9.93 -3.43 6.55
C ILE A 243 -10.62 -4.62 5.86
N ALA A 244 -10.54 -5.81 6.45
CA ALA A 244 -11.12 -7.02 5.85
C ALA A 244 -12.63 -6.90 5.64
N VAL A 245 -13.37 -6.39 6.63
CA VAL A 245 -14.82 -6.17 6.51
C VAL A 245 -15.13 -5.18 5.40
N PHE A 246 -14.43 -4.04 5.35
CA PHE A 246 -14.67 -3.03 4.33
C PHE A 246 -14.36 -3.56 2.93
N GLU A 247 -13.17 -4.12 2.73
CA GLU A 247 -12.70 -4.53 1.42
C GLU A 247 -13.56 -5.66 0.87
N GLU A 248 -13.91 -6.67 1.68
CA GLU A 248 -14.82 -7.71 1.21
C GLU A 248 -16.23 -7.16 0.96
N ALA A 249 -16.75 -6.27 1.81
CA ALA A 249 -18.06 -5.66 1.59
C ALA A 249 -18.11 -4.86 0.28
N LEU A 250 -17.05 -4.15 -0.07
CA LEU A 250 -16.97 -3.39 -1.33
C LEU A 250 -16.74 -4.32 -2.53
N PHE A 251 -15.66 -5.10 -2.51
CA PHE A 251 -15.22 -5.83 -3.69
C PHE A 251 -16.02 -7.11 -3.96
N ARG A 252 -16.51 -7.81 -2.92
CA ARG A 252 -17.25 -9.07 -3.06
C ARG A 252 -18.74 -8.82 -2.85
N GLY A 253 -19.09 -8.21 -1.73
CA GLY A 253 -20.48 -7.92 -1.40
C GLY A 253 -21.14 -7.00 -2.44
N ALA A 254 -20.59 -5.79 -2.65
CA ALA A 254 -21.21 -4.79 -3.51
C ALA A 254 -20.92 -5.02 -4.99
N LEU A 255 -19.65 -5.06 -5.40
CA LEU A 255 -19.26 -5.12 -6.81
C LEU A 255 -19.59 -6.47 -7.49
N ILE A 256 -19.66 -7.58 -6.72
CA ILE A 256 -20.07 -8.88 -7.25
C ILE A 256 -21.52 -9.17 -6.85
N GLY A 257 -21.79 -9.31 -5.55
CA GLY A 257 -23.09 -9.77 -5.05
C GLY A 257 -24.25 -8.85 -5.46
N VAL A 258 -24.18 -7.57 -5.10
CA VAL A 258 -25.27 -6.62 -5.37
C VAL A 258 -25.44 -6.37 -6.87
N PHE A 259 -24.35 -6.31 -7.65
CA PHE A 259 -24.43 -6.13 -9.10
C PHE A 259 -25.03 -7.35 -9.80
N ALA A 260 -24.62 -8.56 -9.41
CA ALA A 260 -25.22 -9.80 -9.92
C ALA A 260 -26.71 -9.88 -9.56
N PHE A 261 -27.06 -9.57 -8.30
CA PHE A 261 -28.45 -9.58 -7.83
C PHE A 261 -29.32 -8.52 -8.53
N GLY A 262 -28.81 -7.29 -8.64
CA GLY A 262 -29.57 -6.14 -9.12
C GLY A 262 -29.68 -6.03 -10.64
N PHE A 263 -28.69 -6.53 -11.38
CA PHE A 263 -28.61 -6.38 -12.85
C PHE A 263 -28.54 -7.72 -13.60
N GLY A 264 -28.41 -8.86 -12.91
CA GLY A 264 -28.28 -10.17 -13.55
C GLY A 264 -26.97 -10.35 -14.32
N ILE A 265 -25.93 -9.58 -13.99
CA ILE A 265 -24.60 -9.71 -14.59
C ILE A 265 -23.94 -11.00 -14.07
N ASP A 266 -23.24 -11.72 -14.95
CA ASP A 266 -22.49 -12.92 -14.57
C ASP A 266 -21.50 -12.60 -13.43
N PRO A 267 -21.62 -13.27 -12.25
CA PRO A 267 -20.71 -13.07 -11.14
C PRO A 267 -19.23 -13.30 -11.48
N TRP A 268 -18.92 -14.16 -12.45
CA TRP A 268 -17.53 -14.41 -12.85
C TRP A 268 -16.92 -13.24 -13.62
N LEU A 269 -17.71 -12.53 -14.43
CA LEU A 269 -17.26 -11.30 -15.08
C LEU A 269 -16.97 -10.21 -14.04
N LEU A 270 -17.86 -10.10 -13.04
CA LEU A 270 -17.68 -9.18 -11.90
C LEU A 270 -16.48 -9.58 -11.03
N ALA A 271 -16.22 -10.88 -10.86
CA ALA A 271 -15.05 -11.38 -10.14
C ALA A 271 -13.75 -10.94 -10.82
N VAL A 272 -13.65 -11.02 -12.14
CA VAL A 272 -12.48 -10.51 -12.88
C VAL A 272 -12.36 -9.00 -12.71
N GLY A 273 -13.42 -8.23 -12.95
CA GLY A 273 -13.38 -6.77 -12.87
C GLY A 273 -13.05 -6.24 -11.46
N SER A 274 -13.69 -6.80 -10.43
CA SER A 274 -13.42 -6.46 -9.03
C SER A 274 -12.00 -6.82 -8.59
N SER A 275 -11.45 -7.95 -9.07
CA SER A 275 -10.09 -8.37 -8.74
C SER A 275 -9.02 -7.48 -9.38
N VAL A 276 -9.27 -7.00 -10.60
CA VAL A 276 -8.42 -5.97 -11.23
C VAL A 276 -8.46 -4.68 -10.43
N ALA A 277 -9.66 -4.20 -10.06
CA ALA A 277 -9.78 -3.01 -9.23
C ALA A 277 -9.10 -3.18 -7.86
N PHE A 278 -9.24 -4.35 -7.23
CA PHE A 278 -8.62 -4.69 -5.96
C PHE A 278 -7.08 -4.65 -6.04
N GLY A 279 -6.49 -5.30 -7.05
CA GLY A 279 -5.05 -5.25 -7.27
C GLY A 279 -4.54 -3.83 -7.58
N LEU A 280 -5.28 -3.05 -8.38
CA LEU A 280 -4.91 -1.66 -8.66
C LEU A 280 -4.94 -0.78 -7.40
N GLY A 281 -5.84 -1.08 -6.44
CA GLY A 281 -5.88 -0.47 -5.11
C GLY A 281 -4.63 -0.72 -4.28
N HIS A 282 -3.78 -1.68 -4.65
CA HIS A 282 -2.65 -2.15 -3.85
C HIS A 282 -1.26 -1.85 -4.41
N GLY A 283 -1.14 -1.22 -5.57
CA GLY A 283 0.16 -0.94 -6.19
C GLY A 283 1.12 0.03 -5.49
N ALA A 284 0.95 0.31 -4.19
CA ALA A 284 2.08 0.72 -3.36
C ALA A 284 3.05 -0.46 -3.15
N GLN A 285 2.66 -1.67 -3.57
CA GLN A 285 3.44 -2.91 -3.59
C GLN A 285 4.18 -3.14 -4.93
N GLY A 286 4.30 -2.12 -5.78
CA GLY A 286 4.83 -2.26 -7.14
C GLY A 286 3.99 -3.12 -8.10
N ARG A 287 4.49 -3.34 -9.32
CA ARG A 287 3.75 -4.07 -10.40
C ARG A 287 3.50 -5.53 -10.06
N LEU A 288 4.48 -6.20 -9.43
CA LEU A 288 4.33 -7.58 -9.00
C LEU A 288 3.27 -7.69 -7.90
N GLY A 289 3.34 -6.81 -6.89
CA GLY A 289 2.34 -6.79 -5.81
C GLY A 289 0.92 -6.58 -6.32
N ILE A 290 0.71 -5.67 -7.29
CA ILE A 290 -0.61 -5.51 -7.97
C ILE A 290 -1.11 -6.84 -8.53
N ALA A 291 -0.24 -7.59 -9.22
CA ALA A 291 -0.62 -8.84 -9.86
C ALA A 291 -0.90 -9.95 -8.85
N VAL A 292 -0.04 -10.11 -7.83
CA VAL A 292 -0.21 -11.11 -6.77
C VAL A 292 -1.45 -10.81 -5.94
N THR A 293 -1.63 -9.57 -5.51
CA THR A 293 -2.80 -9.12 -4.76
C THR A 293 -4.08 -9.21 -5.58
N GLY A 294 -4.00 -8.93 -6.89
CA GLY A 294 -5.11 -9.16 -7.82
C GLY A 294 -5.48 -10.64 -7.94
N LEU A 295 -4.51 -11.55 -7.97
CA LEU A 295 -4.73 -13.00 -8.01
C LEU A 295 -5.33 -13.53 -6.70
N LEU A 296 -4.81 -13.10 -5.55
CA LEU A 296 -5.41 -13.35 -4.25
C LEU A 296 -6.85 -12.81 -4.22
N GLY A 297 -7.03 -11.62 -4.80
CA GLY A 297 -8.33 -10.99 -4.93
C GLY A 297 -9.32 -11.84 -5.72
N PHE A 298 -8.86 -12.44 -6.82
CA PHE A 298 -9.65 -13.36 -7.63
C PHE A 298 -9.95 -14.66 -6.91
N ALA A 299 -9.01 -15.21 -6.13
CA ALA A 299 -9.26 -16.41 -5.33
C ALA A 299 -10.38 -16.18 -4.30
N LEU A 300 -10.34 -15.05 -3.57
CA LEU A 300 -11.41 -14.67 -2.65
C LEU A 300 -12.75 -14.44 -3.39
N ALA A 301 -12.72 -13.78 -4.56
CA ALA A 301 -13.91 -13.58 -5.39
C ALA A 301 -14.51 -14.91 -5.86
N ALA A 302 -13.69 -15.87 -6.31
CA ALA A 302 -14.13 -17.19 -6.71
C ALA A 302 -14.81 -17.93 -5.56
N VAL A 303 -14.22 -17.89 -4.36
CA VAL A 303 -14.82 -18.48 -3.16
C VAL A 303 -16.15 -17.81 -2.84
N PHE A 304 -16.24 -16.48 -2.91
CA PHE A 304 -17.49 -15.77 -2.70
C PHE A 304 -18.56 -16.18 -3.72
N VAL A 305 -18.22 -16.27 -5.01
CA VAL A 305 -19.16 -16.70 -6.06
C VAL A 305 -19.65 -18.13 -5.84
N LEU A 306 -18.78 -19.04 -5.39
CA LEU A 306 -19.13 -20.44 -5.16
C LEU A 306 -19.93 -20.67 -3.88
N THR A 307 -19.69 -19.87 -2.84
CA THR A 307 -20.29 -20.08 -1.51
C THR A 307 -21.45 -19.13 -1.22
N GLY A 308 -21.49 -17.97 -1.87
CA GLY A 308 -22.41 -16.89 -1.54
C GLY A 308 -22.20 -16.26 -0.16
N SER A 309 -21.10 -16.58 0.54
CA SER A 309 -20.89 -16.18 1.93
C SER A 309 -19.85 -15.07 2.05
N LEU A 310 -20.29 -13.88 2.44
CA LEU A 310 -19.40 -12.75 2.69
C LEU A 310 -18.57 -12.96 3.95
N LEU A 311 -19.18 -13.53 5.00
CA LEU A 311 -18.49 -13.77 6.26
C LEU A 311 -17.30 -14.72 6.08
N LEU A 312 -17.46 -15.76 5.26
CA LEU A 312 -16.39 -16.71 4.98
C LEU A 312 -15.15 -16.00 4.40
N VAL A 313 -15.34 -15.15 3.39
CA VAL A 313 -14.22 -14.44 2.75
C VAL A 313 -13.65 -13.32 3.62
N ILE A 314 -14.48 -12.66 4.46
CA ILE A 314 -13.99 -11.71 5.48
C ILE A 314 -13.01 -12.39 6.43
N VAL A 315 -13.38 -13.56 6.96
CA VAL A 315 -12.53 -14.31 7.89
C VAL A 315 -11.26 -14.78 7.19
N ALA A 316 -11.38 -15.32 5.96
CA ALA A 316 -10.22 -15.77 5.20
C ALA A 316 -9.24 -14.64 4.93
N HIS A 317 -9.73 -13.48 4.47
CA HIS A 317 -8.90 -12.31 4.20
C HIS A 317 -8.25 -11.76 5.49
N TYR A 318 -9.02 -11.61 6.58
CA TYR A 318 -8.47 -11.22 7.88
C TYR A 318 -7.31 -12.14 8.31
N VAL A 319 -7.48 -13.46 8.15
CA VAL A 319 -6.45 -14.43 8.52
C VAL A 319 -5.21 -14.30 7.64
N VAL A 320 -5.34 -14.07 6.34
CA VAL A 320 -4.20 -13.80 5.46
C VAL A 320 -3.40 -12.61 5.97
N ASN A 321 -4.07 -11.47 6.20
CA ASN A 321 -3.41 -10.24 6.65
C ASN A 321 -2.78 -10.44 8.04
N ALA A 322 -3.48 -11.09 8.96
CA ALA A 322 -2.97 -11.33 10.31
C ALA A 322 -1.72 -12.21 10.30
N LEU A 323 -1.70 -13.28 9.49
CA LEU A 323 -0.54 -14.16 9.37
C LEU A 323 0.64 -13.44 8.71
N GLU A 324 0.40 -12.65 7.67
CA GLU A 324 1.44 -11.87 7.00
C GLU A 324 2.14 -10.93 7.97
N PHE A 325 1.37 -10.14 8.75
CA PHE A 325 1.95 -9.28 9.79
C PHE A 325 2.65 -10.07 10.90
N LEU A 326 2.01 -11.10 11.46
CA LEU A 326 2.57 -11.86 12.58
C LEU A 326 3.87 -12.58 12.22
N VAL A 327 3.94 -13.18 11.04
CA VAL A 327 5.11 -13.97 10.63
C VAL A 327 6.26 -13.07 10.19
N ARG A 328 5.99 -12.12 9.29
CA ARG A 328 7.05 -11.28 8.73
C ARG A 328 7.53 -10.21 9.72
N GLU A 329 6.61 -9.53 10.40
CA GLU A 329 6.97 -8.42 11.29
C GLU A 329 7.01 -8.81 12.77
N GLY A 330 6.07 -9.63 13.22
CA GLY A 330 6.02 -10.05 14.62
C GLY A 330 7.15 -11.01 15.01
N LEU A 331 7.49 -11.94 14.11
CA LEU A 331 8.54 -12.94 14.33
C LEU A 331 9.84 -12.62 13.60
N GLY A 332 9.85 -11.64 12.69
CA GLY A 332 11.01 -11.36 11.84
C GLY A 332 11.41 -12.53 10.94
N TRP A 333 10.47 -13.43 10.63
CA TRP A 333 10.75 -14.66 9.92
C TRP A 333 10.38 -14.52 8.44
N ASP A 334 11.38 -14.69 7.57
CA ASP A 334 11.18 -14.99 6.16
C ASP A 334 10.97 -16.51 5.93
N PRO A 335 9.76 -16.95 5.54
CA PRO A 335 9.46 -18.38 5.36
C PRO A 335 10.24 -19.04 4.21
N LEU A 336 10.75 -18.27 3.25
CA LEU A 336 11.45 -18.78 2.06
C LEU A 336 12.71 -17.95 1.74
N PRO A 337 13.75 -17.99 2.60
CA PRO A 337 14.91 -17.12 2.47
C PRO A 337 15.59 -17.26 1.11
N SER A 338 16.05 -16.13 0.59
CA SER A 338 16.75 -16.07 -0.69
C SER A 338 18.05 -16.90 -0.62
N ARG A 339 18.52 -17.41 -1.76
CA ARG A 339 19.76 -18.22 -1.82
C ARG A 339 21.00 -17.45 -1.33
N THR A 340 20.90 -16.12 -1.29
CA THR A 340 21.90 -15.18 -0.80
C THR A 340 22.00 -15.13 0.73
N ASP A 341 20.93 -15.47 1.46
CA ASP A 341 20.92 -15.43 2.94
C ASP A 341 21.41 -16.74 3.58
N ALA A 342 21.68 -17.76 2.76
CA ALA A 342 22.15 -19.08 3.18
C ALA A 342 23.68 -19.26 3.05
N ALA A 343 24.44 -18.18 2.85
CA ALA A 343 25.90 -18.17 2.72
C ALA A 343 26.55 -17.38 3.86
#